data_AF-A0A0R3WT89-F1
#
_entry.id   AF-A0A0R3WT89-F1
#
_cell.length_a   1.000
_cell.length_b   1.000
_cell.length_c   1.000
_cell.angle_alpha   90.00
_cell.angle_beta   90.00
_cell.angle_gamma   90.00
#
_symmetry.space_group_name_H-M   'P 1'
#
loop_
_entity.id
_entity.type
_entity.pdbx_description
1 polymer ?
#
loop_
_entity_poly.entity_id
_entity_poly.type
_entity_poly.pdbx_seq_one_letter_code
_entity_poly.pdbx_strand_id
1 'polypeptide(L)'
;MNNQQKFNLIAGGAGGRKDMSFSSEYRTDILTDMLKLSAVKIAWSEKEKPIFLEITPISIDQIDQATGARVACYAYRDIQYLAQVIGPQGAFAIVCGNQERIHLFRCSDPVSLINAAVEAAALYLGLILTRSPSPLNIDWCLEMRLGPMATPENMISTAEFVLQKVAPYRHGDSAPPISRTLCLTECFLVERDPISYRPISAHSLREVSVLCSFICSRTLQSLKGFVHIIIEPFDIEILEDATDCTFICQKAD
;
A
#
# COMPACT_ATOMS: atom_id res chain seq x y z
N MET A 1 24.11 -34.20 -12.76
CA MET A 1 23.68 -34.14 -11.35
C MET A 1 22.24 -33.65 -11.36
N ASN A 2 21.26 -34.53 -11.08
CA ASN A 2 19.85 -34.17 -11.10
C ASN A 2 19.48 -33.40 -9.82
N ASN A 3 19.35 -32.08 -9.92
CA ASN A 3 18.84 -31.21 -8.85
C ASN A 3 17.30 -31.21 -8.81
N GLN A 4 16.68 -32.40 -8.75
CA GLN A 4 15.23 -32.49 -8.55
C GLN A 4 14.94 -32.31 -7.06
N GLN A 5 14.21 -31.25 -6.72
CA GLN A 5 13.69 -31.05 -5.37
C GLN A 5 12.29 -31.66 -5.30
N LYS A 6 12.06 -32.48 -4.26
CA LYS A 6 10.77 -33.12 -4.01
C LYS A 6 9.97 -32.25 -3.05
N PHE A 7 8.82 -31.78 -3.52
CA PHE A 7 7.90 -30.96 -2.73
C PHE A 7 6.67 -31.80 -2.39
N ASN A 8 6.25 -31.73 -1.12
CA ASN A 8 5.01 -32.35 -0.66
C ASN A 8 4.02 -31.24 -0.34
N LEU A 9 2.96 -31.12 -1.14
CA LEU A 9 1.83 -30.26 -0.86
C LEU A 9 0.81 -31.05 -0.04
N ILE A 10 0.55 -30.58 1.18
CA ILE A 10 -0.46 -31.16 2.07
C ILE A 10 -1.73 -30.32 1.92
N ALA A 11 -2.68 -30.80 1.12
CA ALA A 11 -4.00 -30.17 1.02
C ALA A 11 -4.94 -30.76 2.09
N GLY A 12 -5.32 -29.93 3.07
CA GLY A 12 -6.30 -30.28 4.09
C GLY A 12 -7.72 -29.93 3.65
N GLY A 13 -8.55 -30.94 3.33
CA GLY A 13 -9.97 -30.78 3.06
C GLY A 13 -10.80 -31.87 3.73
N ALA A 14 -12.11 -31.66 3.86
CA ALA A 14 -13.06 -32.51 4.60
C ALA A 14 -13.14 -33.99 4.15
N GLY A 15 -12.42 -34.39 3.09
CA GLY A 15 -12.33 -35.76 2.57
C GLY A 15 -11.05 -36.52 2.94
N GLY A 16 -10.26 -36.04 3.90
CA GLY A 16 -9.02 -36.70 4.35
C GLY A 16 -7.75 -36.12 3.71
N ARG A 17 -6.61 -36.41 4.35
CA ARG A 17 -5.28 -35.89 4.00
C ARG A 17 -4.85 -36.47 2.65
N LYS A 18 -4.89 -35.66 1.58
CA LYS A 18 -4.33 -36.03 0.28
C LYS A 18 -2.92 -35.46 0.19
N ASP A 19 -1.95 -36.34 0.20
CA ASP A 19 -0.54 -36.01 0.05
C ASP A 19 -0.21 -35.98 -1.45
N MET A 20 0.11 -34.80 -1.99
CA MET A 20 0.47 -34.63 -3.40
C MET A 20 1.96 -34.33 -3.47
N SER A 21 2.75 -35.32 -3.88
CA SER A 21 4.20 -35.15 -4.06
C SER A 21 4.52 -34.78 -5.50
N PHE A 22 5.16 -33.63 -5.70
CA PHE A 22 5.66 -33.18 -7.00
C PHE A 22 7.18 -33.15 -6.97
N SER A 23 7.81 -33.69 -8.01
CA SER A 23 9.24 -33.51 -8.28
C SER A 23 9.39 -32.45 -9.35
N SER A 24 10.02 -31.32 -9.00
CA SER A 24 10.32 -30.26 -9.97
C SER A 24 11.83 -30.06 -10.08
N GLU A 25 12.29 -29.79 -11.30
CA GLU A 25 13.64 -29.30 -11.59
C GLU A 25 13.76 -27.78 -11.38
N TYR A 26 12.61 -27.11 -11.21
CA TYR A 26 12.53 -25.68 -10.96
C TYR A 26 12.63 -25.38 -9.46
N ARG A 27 13.42 -24.35 -9.13
CA ARG A 27 13.70 -23.90 -7.77
C ARG A 27 12.42 -23.42 -7.05
N THR A 28 12.49 -23.31 -5.72
CA THR A 28 11.41 -22.83 -4.84
C THR A 28 10.83 -21.47 -5.22
N ASP A 29 11.63 -20.62 -5.88
CA ASP A 29 11.23 -19.32 -6.43
C ASP A 29 10.06 -19.45 -7.44
N ILE A 30 10.06 -20.48 -8.30
CA ILE A 30 9.02 -20.70 -9.31
C ILE A 30 7.70 -21.20 -8.70
N LEU A 31 7.76 -21.90 -7.56
CA LEU A 31 6.55 -22.26 -6.79
C LEU A 31 5.99 -21.07 -6.01
N THR A 32 6.84 -20.13 -5.59
CA THR A 32 6.43 -18.92 -4.87
C THR A 32 5.71 -17.94 -5.80
N ASP A 33 6.08 -17.92 -7.08
CA ASP A 33 5.34 -17.19 -8.13
C ASP A 33 3.87 -17.65 -8.28
N MET A 34 3.50 -18.86 -7.82
CA MET A 34 2.10 -19.30 -7.82
C MET A 34 1.21 -18.62 -6.75
N LEU A 35 1.81 -17.90 -5.79
CA LEU A 35 1.06 -17.14 -4.76
C LEU A 35 0.77 -15.69 -5.20
N LYS A 36 1.24 -15.29 -6.39
CA LYS A 36 0.95 -13.98 -6.99
C LYS A 36 -0.36 -14.03 -7.74
N LEU A 37 -1.35 -13.29 -7.27
CA LEU A 37 -2.67 -13.23 -7.87
C LEU A 37 -2.79 -12.01 -8.80
N SER A 38 -3.15 -12.24 -10.06
CA SER A 38 -3.40 -11.14 -11.00
C SER A 38 -4.60 -10.33 -10.56
N ALA A 39 -4.39 -9.03 -10.37
CA ALA A 39 -5.40 -8.11 -9.88
C ALA A 39 -5.29 -6.76 -10.59
N VAL A 40 -6.25 -5.89 -10.30
CA VAL A 40 -6.28 -4.52 -10.78
C VAL A 40 -6.46 -3.60 -9.57
N LYS A 41 -5.59 -2.59 -9.48
CA LYS A 41 -5.74 -1.50 -8.53
C LYS A 41 -6.66 -0.45 -9.15
N ILE A 42 -7.74 -0.12 -8.46
CA ILE A 42 -8.53 1.08 -8.79
C ILE A 42 -7.78 2.25 -8.15
N ALA A 43 -7.21 3.16 -8.93
CA ALA A 43 -6.43 4.31 -8.44
C ALA A 43 -7.32 5.45 -7.94
N TRP A 44 -6.71 6.47 -7.30
CA TRP A 44 -7.40 7.67 -6.81
C TRP A 44 -8.08 8.47 -7.92
N SER A 45 -7.51 8.43 -9.12
CA SER A 45 -8.12 9.01 -10.32
C SER A 45 -9.13 8.07 -10.98
N GLU A 46 -9.58 7.03 -10.27
CA GLU A 46 -10.48 5.96 -10.73
C GLU A 46 -9.96 5.14 -11.92
N LYS A 47 -8.72 5.38 -12.34
CA LYS A 47 -8.05 4.60 -13.39
C LYS A 47 -7.66 3.24 -12.85
N GLU A 48 -7.89 2.22 -13.66
CA GLU A 48 -7.44 0.87 -13.38
C GLU A 48 -5.95 0.72 -13.70
N LYS A 49 -5.18 0.13 -12.77
CA LYS A 49 -3.76 -0.20 -12.95
C LYS A 49 -3.55 -1.71 -12.74
N PRO A 50 -3.00 -2.45 -13.71
CA PRO A 50 -2.72 -3.87 -13.54
C PRO A 50 -1.62 -4.10 -12.51
N ILE A 51 -1.85 -5.03 -11.58
CA ILE A 51 -0.93 -5.37 -10.48
C ILE A 51 -0.94 -6.88 -10.21
N PHE A 52 0.07 -7.38 -9.51
CA PHE A 52 -0.05 -8.61 -8.74
C PHE A 52 -0.28 -8.27 -7.27
N LEU A 53 -1.08 -9.11 -6.61
CA LEU A 53 -1.17 -9.14 -5.15
C LEU A 53 -0.50 -10.41 -4.66
N GLU A 54 0.44 -10.25 -3.74
CA GLU A 54 1.19 -11.35 -3.15
C GLU A 54 0.88 -11.40 -1.66
N ILE A 55 0.46 -12.58 -1.18
CA ILE A 55 0.26 -12.83 0.25
C ILE A 55 1.61 -13.27 0.83
N THR A 56 2.21 -12.42 1.66
CA THR A 56 3.48 -12.70 2.34
C THR A 56 3.21 -13.14 3.78
N PRO A 57 4.23 -13.58 4.54
CA PRO A 57 4.06 -13.90 5.95
C PRO A 57 3.61 -12.72 6.83
N ILE A 58 3.84 -11.48 6.40
CA ILE A 58 3.59 -10.28 7.23
C ILE A 58 2.67 -9.24 6.58
N SER A 59 2.36 -9.37 5.29
CA SER A 59 1.67 -8.35 4.51
C SER A 59 0.94 -8.92 3.29
N ILE A 60 0.08 -8.06 2.71
CA ILE A 60 -0.34 -8.17 1.31
C ILE A 60 0.50 -7.18 0.50
N ASP A 61 1.30 -7.66 -0.43
CA ASP A 61 2.18 -6.83 -1.25
C ASP A 61 1.55 -6.54 -2.62
N GLN A 62 1.61 -5.27 -3.02
CA GLN A 62 1.19 -4.81 -4.35
C GLN A 62 2.41 -4.70 -5.24
N ILE A 63 2.42 -5.49 -6.32
CA ILE A 63 3.51 -5.56 -7.28
C ILE A 63 3.03 -5.02 -8.62
N ASP A 64 3.80 -4.17 -9.25
CA ASP A 64 3.51 -3.65 -10.58
C ASP A 64 3.76 -4.73 -11.66
N GLN A 65 2.77 -5.04 -12.49
CA GLN A 65 2.92 -6.14 -13.47
C GLN A 65 3.95 -5.85 -14.56
N ALA A 66 4.18 -4.57 -14.90
CA ALA A 66 5.08 -4.21 -15.99
C ALA A 66 6.55 -4.22 -15.54
N THR A 67 6.81 -3.78 -14.31
CA THR A 67 8.17 -3.61 -13.78
C THR A 67 8.58 -4.73 -12.81
N GLY A 68 7.63 -5.46 -12.25
CA GLY A 68 7.88 -6.44 -11.18
C GLY A 68 8.25 -5.80 -9.83
N ALA A 69 8.25 -4.48 -9.73
CA ALA A 69 8.61 -3.77 -8.50
C ALA A 69 7.45 -3.78 -7.50
N ARG A 70 7.78 -3.96 -6.21
CA ARG A 70 6.82 -3.79 -5.11
C ARG A 70 6.51 -2.31 -4.91
N VAL A 71 5.27 -1.92 -5.19
CA VAL A 71 4.82 -0.51 -5.18
C VAL A 71 4.06 -0.11 -3.92
N ALA A 72 3.54 -1.08 -3.17
CA ALA A 72 2.96 -0.89 -1.84
C ALA A 72 3.00 -2.19 -1.04
N CYS A 73 2.99 -2.06 0.29
CA CYS A 73 2.90 -3.14 1.26
C CYS A 73 1.75 -2.80 2.22
N TYR A 74 0.85 -3.76 2.47
CA TYR A 74 -0.23 -3.65 3.44
C TYR A 74 0.06 -4.65 4.56
N ALA A 75 0.81 -4.21 5.58
CA ALA A 75 1.18 -5.06 6.69
C ALA A 75 -0.08 -5.51 7.46
N TYR A 76 -0.15 -6.78 7.85
CA TYR A 76 -1.32 -7.34 8.52
C TYR A 76 -1.66 -6.60 9.82
N ARG A 77 -0.65 -6.11 10.55
CA ARG A 77 -0.84 -5.31 11.76
C ARG A 77 -1.59 -3.99 11.52
N ASP A 78 -1.50 -3.45 10.31
CA ASP A 78 -2.07 -2.15 9.94
C ASP A 78 -3.40 -2.31 9.20
N ILE A 79 -3.82 -3.54 8.87
CA ILE A 79 -5.12 -3.81 8.24
C ILE A 79 -6.19 -3.83 9.33
N GLN A 80 -7.10 -2.86 9.29
CA GLN A 80 -8.26 -2.81 10.18
C GLN A 80 -9.25 -3.92 9.83
N TYR A 81 -9.59 -4.04 8.54
CA TYR A 81 -10.41 -5.12 8.01
C TYR A 81 -10.30 -5.26 6.48
N LEU A 82 -10.65 -6.44 6.00
CA LEU A 82 -10.84 -6.75 4.58
C LEU A 82 -12.33 -6.79 4.25
N ALA A 83 -12.75 -6.21 3.13
CA ALA A 83 -14.16 -6.16 2.76
C ALA A 83 -14.39 -6.53 1.30
N GLN A 84 -15.44 -7.30 1.03
CA GLN A 84 -15.97 -7.38 -0.34
C GLN A 84 -16.65 -6.06 -0.71
N VAL A 85 -16.66 -5.72 -1.99
CA VAL A 85 -17.26 -4.48 -2.49
C VAL A 85 -18.37 -4.79 -3.49
N ILE A 86 -19.55 -4.23 -3.25
CA ILE A 86 -20.70 -4.24 -4.15
C ILE A 86 -20.44 -3.21 -5.25
N GLY A 87 -20.53 -3.65 -6.50
CA GLY A 87 -20.25 -2.85 -7.69
C GLY A 87 -19.63 -3.72 -8.77
N PRO A 88 -18.37 -3.45 -9.20
CA PRO A 88 -17.69 -4.31 -10.17
C PRO A 88 -17.49 -5.74 -9.65
N GLN A 89 -17.66 -6.73 -10.53
CA GLN A 89 -17.43 -8.13 -10.18
C GLN A 89 -15.98 -8.34 -9.70
N GLY A 90 -15.84 -9.02 -8.56
CA GLY A 90 -14.53 -9.33 -7.99
C GLY A 90 -13.86 -8.17 -7.25
N ALA A 91 -14.60 -7.08 -6.99
CA ALA A 91 -14.10 -5.95 -6.24
C ALA A 91 -13.99 -6.24 -4.73
N PHE A 92 -12.91 -5.74 -4.12
CA PHE A 92 -12.70 -5.80 -2.69
C PHE A 92 -11.86 -4.60 -2.22
N ALA A 93 -11.89 -4.37 -0.92
CA ALA A 93 -11.17 -3.31 -0.25
C ALA A 93 -10.27 -3.88 0.85
N ILE A 94 -9.08 -3.29 0.95
CA ILE A 94 -8.21 -3.39 2.13
C ILE A 94 -8.35 -2.07 2.87
N VAL A 95 -8.84 -2.10 4.11
CA VAL A 95 -8.99 -0.90 4.94
C VAL A 95 -7.84 -0.87 5.95
N CYS A 96 -7.02 0.17 5.89
CA CYS A 96 -5.75 0.24 6.60
C CYS A 96 -5.59 1.50 7.45
N GLY A 97 -4.81 1.37 8.52
CA GLY A 97 -4.40 2.44 9.43
C GLY A 97 -5.53 2.93 10.32
N ASN A 98 -5.19 3.78 11.30
CA ASN A 98 -6.19 4.28 12.26
C ASN A 98 -7.22 5.22 11.61
N GLN A 99 -6.91 5.74 10.42
CA GLN A 99 -7.82 6.58 9.64
C GLN A 99 -8.77 5.78 8.76
N GLU A 100 -8.72 4.44 8.79
CA GLU A 100 -9.55 3.57 7.95
C GLU A 100 -9.46 3.91 6.46
N ARG A 101 -8.23 4.12 5.97
CA ARG A 101 -7.99 4.44 4.57
C ARG A 101 -8.36 3.26 3.69
N ILE A 102 -9.13 3.51 2.62
CA ILE A 102 -9.69 2.46 1.77
C ILE A 102 -8.84 2.26 0.51
N HIS A 103 -8.32 1.05 0.36
CA HIS A 103 -7.55 0.62 -0.80
C HIS A 103 -8.39 -0.34 -1.64
N LEU A 104 -8.88 0.14 -2.79
CA LEU A 104 -9.73 -0.64 -3.70
C LEU A 104 -8.95 -1.48 -4.72
N PHE A 105 -9.44 -2.69 -4.97
CA PHE A 105 -8.88 -3.65 -5.90
C PHE A 105 -9.97 -4.47 -6.58
N ARG A 106 -9.62 -5.13 -7.69
CA ARG A 106 -10.46 -6.10 -8.38
C ARG A 106 -9.63 -7.32 -8.77
N CYS A 107 -10.14 -8.52 -8.53
CA CYS A 107 -9.52 -9.76 -8.95
C CYS A 107 -10.55 -10.86 -9.21
N SER A 108 -10.13 -12.02 -9.74
CA SER A 108 -11.06 -13.10 -10.10
C SER A 108 -11.71 -13.77 -8.90
N ASP A 109 -10.97 -13.93 -7.79
CA ASP A 109 -11.45 -14.59 -6.58
C ASP A 109 -10.99 -13.84 -5.31
N PRO A 110 -11.68 -12.73 -4.97
CA PRO A 110 -11.33 -11.96 -3.77
C PRO A 110 -11.59 -12.74 -2.47
N VAL A 111 -12.51 -13.71 -2.48
CA VAL A 111 -12.83 -14.51 -1.29
C VAL A 111 -11.65 -15.41 -0.92
N SER A 112 -11.09 -16.11 -1.90
CA SER A 112 -9.91 -16.94 -1.68
C SER A 112 -8.70 -16.10 -1.25
N LEU A 113 -8.47 -14.95 -1.88
CA LEU A 113 -7.37 -14.04 -1.49
C LEU A 113 -7.52 -13.55 -0.03
N ILE A 114 -8.72 -13.14 0.37
CA ILE A 114 -9.01 -12.71 1.74
C ILE A 114 -8.82 -13.87 2.73
N ASN A 115 -9.24 -15.09 2.37
CA ASN A 115 -9.01 -16.29 3.18
C ASN A 115 -7.52 -16.55 3.37
N ALA A 116 -6.74 -16.53 2.28
CA ALA A 116 -5.30 -16.76 2.33
C ALA A 116 -4.58 -15.72 3.18
N ALA A 117 -4.95 -14.44 3.08
CA ALA A 117 -4.39 -13.38 3.93
C ALA A 117 -4.68 -13.62 5.42
N VAL A 118 -5.92 -13.99 5.75
CA VAL A 118 -6.35 -14.27 7.14
C VAL A 118 -5.62 -15.48 7.71
N GLU A 119 -5.48 -16.54 6.91
CA GLU A 119 -4.73 -17.74 7.29
C GLU A 119 -3.24 -17.44 7.49
N ALA A 120 -2.62 -16.67 6.59
CA ALA A 120 -1.22 -16.27 6.69
C ALA A 120 -0.97 -15.42 7.95
N ALA A 121 -1.80 -14.41 8.21
CA ALA A 121 -1.66 -13.57 9.38
C ALA A 121 -1.81 -14.36 10.70
N ALA A 122 -2.75 -15.30 10.76
CA ALA A 122 -2.93 -16.16 11.91
C ALA A 122 -1.77 -17.14 12.09
N LEU A 123 -1.27 -17.71 11.00
CA LEU A 123 -0.19 -18.71 11.01
C LEU A 123 1.17 -18.11 11.38
N TYR A 124 1.53 -16.97 10.77
CA TYR A 124 2.88 -16.41 10.88
C TYR A 124 3.02 -15.35 11.96
N LEU A 125 1.95 -14.60 12.25
CA LEU A 125 1.97 -13.51 13.24
C LEU A 125 1.04 -13.75 14.43
N GLY A 126 0.20 -14.79 14.41
CA GLY A 126 -0.83 -14.98 15.44
C GLY A 126 -1.90 -13.88 15.43
N LEU A 127 -2.01 -13.10 14.35
CA LEU A 127 -2.97 -12.01 14.22
C LEU A 127 -4.31 -12.52 13.66
N ILE A 128 -5.41 -11.98 14.19
CA ILE A 128 -6.74 -12.23 13.65
C ILE A 128 -7.10 -11.07 12.73
N LEU A 129 -6.97 -11.27 11.42
CA LEU A 129 -7.43 -10.28 10.45
C LEU A 129 -8.96 -10.29 10.37
N THR A 130 -9.55 -9.12 10.61
CA THR A 130 -11.01 -8.95 10.60
C THR A 130 -11.55 -8.85 9.18
N ARG A 131 -12.75 -9.37 8.96
CA ARG A 131 -13.51 -9.19 7.72
C ARG A 131 -14.73 -8.34 8.00
N SER A 132 -15.09 -7.47 7.05
CA SER A 132 -16.34 -6.74 7.14
C SER A 132 -17.52 -7.73 7.11
N PRO A 133 -18.48 -7.62 8.04
CA PRO A 133 -19.64 -8.50 8.09
C PRO A 133 -20.59 -8.27 6.91
N SER A 134 -20.60 -7.05 6.36
CA SER A 134 -21.36 -6.69 5.17
C SER A 134 -20.44 -6.15 4.07
N PRO A 135 -20.71 -6.45 2.79
CA PRO A 135 -19.99 -5.84 1.69
C PRO A 135 -20.14 -4.31 1.69
N LEU A 136 -19.08 -3.59 1.32
CA LEU A 136 -19.10 -2.13 1.17
C LEU A 136 -19.66 -1.74 -0.20
N ASN A 137 -20.30 -0.58 -0.32
CA ASN A 137 -20.67 -0.03 -1.62
C ASN A 137 -19.45 0.66 -2.28
N ILE A 138 -19.24 0.48 -3.59
CA ILE A 138 -18.15 1.13 -4.32
C ILE A 138 -18.19 2.65 -4.25
N ASP A 139 -19.36 3.27 -4.37
CA ASP A 139 -19.52 4.74 -4.33
C ASP A 139 -19.12 5.27 -2.95
N TRP A 140 -19.55 4.57 -1.90
CA TRP A 140 -19.14 4.86 -0.53
C TRP A 140 -17.63 4.73 -0.35
N CYS A 141 -17.02 3.69 -0.92
CA CYS A 141 -15.56 3.50 -0.85
C CYS A 141 -14.78 4.61 -1.58
N LEU A 142 -15.35 5.17 -2.65
CA LEU A 142 -14.74 6.28 -3.39
C LEU A 142 -14.86 7.59 -2.63
N GLU A 143 -15.99 7.83 -1.97
CA GLU A 143 -16.22 9.01 -1.13
C GLU A 143 -15.35 8.98 0.14
N MET A 144 -15.36 7.84 0.85
CA MET A 144 -14.71 7.67 2.17
C MET A 144 -13.26 7.21 2.07
N ARG A 145 -12.65 7.38 0.90
CA ARG A 145 -11.42 6.71 0.53
C ARG A 145 -10.21 7.12 1.39
N LEU A 146 -10.19 8.36 1.86
CA LEU A 146 -9.20 8.93 2.77
C LEU A 146 -9.54 8.72 4.26
N GLY A 147 -10.66 8.06 4.56
CA GLY A 147 -11.15 7.84 5.91
C GLY A 147 -12.30 8.77 6.31
N PRO A 148 -13.07 8.41 7.35
CA PRO A 148 -14.26 9.15 7.77
C PRO A 148 -13.98 10.54 8.34
N MET A 149 -12.78 10.76 8.87
CA MET A 149 -12.37 12.07 9.39
C MET A 149 -11.91 13.02 8.28
N ALA A 150 -11.74 12.54 7.05
CA ALA A 150 -11.29 13.32 5.91
C ALA A 150 -12.43 14.14 5.26
N THR A 151 -13.24 14.81 6.08
CA THR A 151 -14.35 15.63 5.60
C THR A 151 -13.84 16.90 4.91
N PRO A 152 -14.65 17.53 4.04
CA PRO A 152 -14.27 18.78 3.38
C PRO A 152 -13.80 19.87 4.35
N GLU A 153 -14.42 19.97 5.53
CA GLU A 153 -14.09 20.95 6.57
C GLU A 153 -12.69 20.69 7.16
N ASN A 154 -12.38 19.44 7.48
CA ASN A 154 -11.08 19.05 8.03
C ASN A 154 -9.95 19.09 6.98
N MET A 155 -10.31 19.16 5.70
CA MET A 155 -9.40 19.20 4.56
C MET A 155 -9.04 20.62 4.13
N ILE A 156 -9.56 21.66 4.80
CA ILE A 156 -9.23 23.05 4.48
C ILE A 156 -7.76 23.33 4.83
N SER A 157 -6.99 23.73 3.83
CA SER A 157 -5.57 24.07 3.99
C SER A 157 -5.39 25.33 4.83
N THR A 158 -4.55 25.25 5.86
CA THR A 158 -4.04 26.41 6.62
C THR A 158 -2.71 26.90 6.06
N ALA A 159 -1.91 26.00 5.48
CA ALA A 159 -0.67 26.33 4.77
C ALA A 159 -0.45 25.39 3.57
N GLU A 160 0.23 25.87 2.54
CA GLU A 160 0.51 25.10 1.32
C GLU A 160 1.95 25.23 0.87
N PHE A 161 2.49 24.12 0.37
CA PHE A 161 3.87 24.01 -0.09
C PHE A 161 3.90 23.28 -1.42
N VAL A 162 4.51 23.89 -2.44
CA VAL A 162 4.76 23.21 -3.71
C VAL A 162 6.06 22.42 -3.59
N LEU A 163 5.97 21.09 -3.68
CA LEU A 163 7.06 20.16 -3.46
C LEU A 163 7.25 19.24 -4.66
N GLN A 164 8.41 18.60 -4.72
CA GLN A 164 8.74 17.54 -5.67
C GLN A 164 8.86 16.23 -4.91
N LYS A 165 7.91 15.32 -5.13
CA LYS A 165 7.88 14.00 -4.53
C LYS A 165 8.82 13.05 -5.27
N VAL A 166 9.76 12.46 -4.54
CA VAL A 166 10.67 11.43 -5.05
C VAL A 166 10.28 10.10 -4.42
N ALA A 167 9.89 9.13 -5.24
CA ALA A 167 9.44 7.82 -4.78
C ALA A 167 10.04 6.71 -5.68
N PRO A 168 11.36 6.47 -5.56
CA PRO A 168 12.09 5.52 -6.40
C PRO A 168 11.59 4.09 -6.22
N TYR A 169 11.18 3.71 -5.01
CA TYR A 169 10.55 2.41 -4.74
C TYR A 169 9.26 2.18 -5.54
N ARG A 170 8.55 3.25 -5.92
CA ARG A 170 7.25 3.18 -6.60
C ARG A 170 7.31 3.44 -8.10
N HIS A 171 8.28 4.24 -8.52
CA HIS A 171 8.38 4.71 -9.91
C HIS A 171 9.70 4.31 -10.58
N GLY A 172 10.64 3.72 -9.84
CA GLY A 172 11.99 3.37 -10.27
C GLY A 172 13.01 4.46 -9.95
N ASP A 173 14.29 4.08 -9.81
CA ASP A 173 15.38 4.99 -9.43
C ASP A 173 15.62 6.13 -10.42
N SER A 174 15.24 5.94 -11.69
CA SER A 174 15.39 6.93 -12.76
C SER A 174 14.14 7.80 -12.97
N ALA A 175 13.07 7.59 -12.20
CA ALA A 175 11.85 8.37 -12.37
C ALA A 175 12.05 9.84 -12.02
N PRO A 176 11.55 10.77 -12.85
CA PRO A 176 11.61 12.18 -12.51
C PRO A 176 10.77 12.46 -11.25
N PRO A 177 11.22 13.39 -10.38
CA PRO A 177 10.41 13.88 -9.27
C PRO A 177 9.04 14.37 -9.76
N ILE A 178 8.00 14.12 -8.96
CA ILE A 178 6.63 14.46 -9.32
C ILE A 178 6.17 15.67 -8.49
N SER A 179 5.74 16.73 -9.17
CA SER A 179 5.22 17.92 -8.49
C SER A 179 3.93 17.63 -7.70
N ARG A 180 3.87 18.10 -6.45
CA ARG A 180 2.74 17.94 -5.53
C ARG A 180 2.54 19.21 -4.71
N THR A 181 1.30 19.47 -4.32
CA THR A 181 0.99 20.49 -3.31
C THR A 181 0.80 19.78 -1.98
N LEU A 182 1.72 19.97 -1.04
CA LEU A 182 1.57 19.50 0.33
C LEU A 182 0.86 20.59 1.13
N CYS A 183 -0.24 20.24 1.75
CA CYS A 183 -1.08 21.14 2.54
C CYS A 183 -1.06 20.71 4.00
N LEU A 184 -0.89 21.67 4.90
CA LEU A 184 -1.18 21.49 6.31
C LEU A 184 -2.63 21.91 6.55
N THR A 185 -3.39 21.13 7.32
CA THR A 185 -4.70 21.50 7.84
C THR A 185 -4.66 21.49 9.37
N GLU A 186 -5.77 21.77 10.04
CA GLU A 186 -5.83 21.66 11.51
C GLU A 186 -5.66 20.22 12.00
N CYS A 187 -6.06 19.24 11.19
CA CYS A 187 -6.08 17.83 11.60
C CYS A 187 -5.16 16.94 10.77
N PHE A 188 -4.76 17.37 9.57
CA PHE A 188 -4.10 16.51 8.59
C PHE A 188 -2.90 17.17 7.93
N LEU A 189 -1.99 16.31 7.48
CA LEU A 189 -1.04 16.59 6.43
C LEU A 189 -1.55 15.96 5.12
N VAL A 190 -1.80 16.79 4.11
CA VAL A 190 -2.55 16.41 2.90
C VAL A 190 -1.67 16.59 1.66
N GLU A 191 -1.53 15.54 0.85
CA GLU A 191 -0.94 15.64 -0.49
C GLU A 191 -2.07 15.89 -1.50
N ARG A 192 -1.96 16.95 -2.30
CA ARG A 192 -2.90 17.27 -3.38
C ARG A 192 -2.25 17.16 -4.75
N ASP A 193 -3.06 16.81 -5.73
CA ASP A 193 -2.71 16.94 -7.14
C ASP A 193 -2.65 18.42 -7.53
N PRO A 194 -1.55 18.92 -8.11
CA PRO A 194 -1.39 20.36 -8.37
C PRO A 194 -2.35 20.90 -9.45
N ILE A 195 -2.89 20.04 -10.32
CA ILE A 195 -3.76 20.44 -11.42
C ILE A 195 -5.22 20.44 -10.98
N SER A 196 -5.69 19.31 -10.45
CA SER A 196 -7.10 19.13 -10.05
C SER A 196 -7.39 19.56 -8.62
N TYR A 197 -6.35 19.83 -7.82
CA TYR A 197 -6.41 20.16 -6.39
C TYR A 197 -7.08 19.08 -5.52
N ARG A 198 -7.36 17.90 -6.09
CA ARG A 198 -7.95 16.77 -5.36
C ARG A 198 -6.94 16.21 -4.36
N PRO A 199 -7.37 15.88 -3.13
CA PRO A 199 -6.50 15.21 -2.17
C PRO A 199 -6.18 13.78 -2.64
N ILE A 200 -4.90 13.43 -2.66
CA ILE A 200 -4.34 12.13 -3.06
C ILE A 200 -4.06 11.26 -1.82
N SER A 201 -3.58 11.89 -0.75
CA SER A 201 -3.41 11.26 0.56
C SER A 201 -3.61 12.29 1.66
N ALA A 202 -4.03 11.80 2.81
CA ALA A 202 -4.14 12.56 4.03
C ALA A 202 -3.62 11.69 5.17
N HIS A 203 -2.87 12.30 6.07
CA HIS A 203 -2.32 11.66 7.25
C HIS A 203 -2.67 12.48 8.48
N SER A 204 -3.12 11.83 9.55
CA SER A 204 -3.46 12.54 10.80
C SER A 204 -2.22 13.21 11.34
N LEU A 205 -2.33 14.47 11.77
CA LEU A 205 -1.23 15.11 12.51
C LEU A 205 -0.94 14.41 13.84
N ARG A 206 -1.86 13.59 14.35
CA ARG A 206 -1.62 12.74 15.53
C ARG A 206 -0.65 11.58 15.26
N GLU A 207 -0.48 11.21 13.99
CA GLU A 207 0.40 10.11 13.55
C GLU A 207 1.71 10.61 12.94
N VAL A 208 1.81 11.91 12.68
CA VAL A 208 3.05 12.55 12.21
C VAL A 208 3.88 12.92 13.43
N SER A 209 4.90 12.11 13.72
CA SER A 209 5.76 12.36 14.88
C SER A 209 6.86 13.37 14.59
N VAL A 210 7.37 13.44 13.34
CA VAL A 210 8.44 14.37 12.98
C VAL A 210 8.29 14.90 11.55
N LEU A 211 8.35 16.23 11.43
CA LEU A 211 8.57 16.94 10.17
C LEU A 211 9.98 17.54 10.16
N CYS A 212 10.92 16.92 9.46
CA CYS A 212 12.30 17.37 9.38
C CYS A 212 12.57 18.12 8.08
N SER A 213 13.07 19.35 8.18
CA SER A 213 13.66 20.06 7.04
C SER A 213 15.19 19.98 7.11
N PHE A 214 15.82 19.44 6.07
CA PHE A 214 17.27 19.45 5.89
C PHE A 214 17.63 20.49 4.84
N ILE A 215 18.43 21.48 5.23
CA ILE A 215 19.07 22.39 4.28
C ILE A 215 20.42 21.76 3.90
N CYS A 216 20.51 21.17 2.71
CA CYS A 216 21.80 20.72 2.20
C CYS A 216 22.58 21.93 1.66
N SER A 217 23.36 22.58 2.51
CA SER A 217 24.35 23.57 2.06
C SER A 217 25.58 22.85 1.54
N ARG A 218 25.60 22.51 0.26
CA ARG A 218 26.84 22.27 -0.47
C ARG A 218 26.93 23.25 -1.62
N THR A 219 27.64 24.35 -1.35
CA THR A 219 28.15 25.35 -2.30
C THR A 219 27.09 26.24 -2.98
N LEU A 220 27.38 27.55 -3.02
CA LEU A 220 26.58 28.60 -3.66
C LEU A 220 26.17 28.20 -5.10
N GLN A 221 24.90 27.80 -5.31
CA GLN A 221 24.10 28.12 -6.51
C GLN A 221 22.66 27.55 -6.53
N SER A 222 22.21 26.71 -5.59
CA SER A 222 20.75 26.52 -5.37
C SER A 222 20.48 25.94 -3.98
N LEU A 223 19.78 26.68 -3.12
CA LEU A 223 19.29 26.16 -1.84
C LEU A 223 18.16 25.16 -2.10
N LYS A 224 18.48 23.86 -2.15
CA LYS A 224 17.47 22.79 -2.14
C LYS A 224 17.25 22.35 -0.69
N GLY A 225 16.04 22.58 -0.19
CA GLY A 225 15.60 22.03 1.10
C GLY A 225 14.97 20.66 0.88
N PHE A 226 15.31 19.69 1.72
CA PHE A 226 14.63 18.39 1.75
C PHE A 226 13.68 18.39 2.93
N VAL A 227 12.43 17.98 2.70
CA VAL A 227 11.46 17.73 3.78
C VAL A 227 11.28 16.22 3.87
N HIS A 228 11.83 15.63 4.93
CA HIS A 228 11.53 14.25 5.30
C HIS A 228 10.36 14.26 6.27
N ILE A 229 9.29 13.59 5.87
CA ILE A 229 8.09 13.40 6.68
C ILE A 229 8.16 11.98 7.20
N ILE A 230 8.39 11.83 8.51
CA ILE A 230 8.35 10.51 9.15
C ILE A 230 6.96 10.38 9.76
N ILE A 231 6.21 9.40 9.27
CA ILE A 231 4.89 9.01 9.79
C ILE A 231 5.16 7.73 10.58
N GLU A 232 4.82 7.71 11.86
CA GLU A 232 5.22 6.70 12.86
C GLU A 232 5.33 5.26 12.32
N PRO A 233 6.48 4.60 12.52
CA PRO A 233 6.56 3.17 12.81
C PRO A 233 6.73 3.01 14.32
N PHE A 234 5.78 2.37 15.01
CA PHE A 234 6.14 1.79 16.31
C PHE A 234 7.18 0.69 16.05
N ASP A 235 8.32 0.84 16.75
CA ASP A 235 9.56 0.07 16.77
C ASP A 235 10.67 0.47 15.77
N ILE A 236 11.66 1.19 16.33
CA ILE A 236 12.97 1.48 15.75
C ILE A 236 13.81 0.20 15.79
N GLU A 237 13.75 -0.60 14.73
CA GLU A 237 14.83 -1.50 14.34
C GLU A 237 14.69 -1.76 12.83
N ILE A 238 15.49 -1.03 12.04
CA ILE A 238 15.81 -1.31 10.63
C ILE A 238 14.58 -1.59 9.74
N LEU A 239 13.84 -0.55 9.31
CA LEU A 239 12.77 -0.72 8.33
C LEU A 239 13.16 -0.18 6.94
N GLU A 240 13.52 -1.11 6.06
CA GLU A 240 13.38 -1.00 4.59
C GLU A 240 11.89 -1.01 4.14
N ASP A 241 10.95 -0.94 5.09
CA ASP A 241 9.51 -1.15 4.87
C ASP A 241 8.64 0.09 5.18
N ALA A 242 9.23 1.26 5.36
CA ALA A 242 8.46 2.50 5.44
C ALA A 242 8.01 2.95 4.04
N THR A 243 6.79 3.46 3.96
CA THR A 243 6.25 4.19 2.80
C THR A 243 6.91 5.57 2.69
N ASP A 244 8.25 5.61 2.69
CA ASP A 244 9.07 6.82 2.71
C ASP A 244 8.84 7.66 1.46
N CYS A 245 7.90 8.59 1.56
CA CYS A 245 7.75 9.65 0.59
C CYS A 245 8.71 10.77 0.97
N THR A 246 9.86 10.84 0.29
CA THR A 246 10.75 12.00 0.42
C THR A 246 10.19 13.14 -0.43
N PHE A 247 9.90 14.28 0.21
CA PHE A 247 9.49 15.49 -0.49
C PHE A 247 10.65 16.47 -0.57
N ILE A 248 10.95 16.96 -1.77
CA ILE A 248 11.99 17.96 -2.00
C ILE A 248 11.30 19.32 -2.16
N CYS A 249 11.66 20.29 -1.31
CA CYS A 249 11.22 21.67 -1.43
C CYS A 249 12.28 22.47 -2.18
N GLN A 250 11.92 22.98 -3.36
CA GLN A 250 12.71 24.03 -4.00
C GLN A 250 12.13 25.36 -3.56
N LYS A 251 12.95 26.21 -2.94
CA LYS A 251 12.56 27.60 -2.69
C LYS A 251 12.30 28.24 -4.05
N ALA A 252 11.07 28.70 -4.28
CA ALA A 252 10.77 29.57 -5.40
C ALA A 252 11.43 30.92 -5.13
N ASP A 253 12.22 31.40 -6.09
CA ASP A 253 12.84 32.73 -6.08
C ASP A 253 11.79 33.84 -6.20
#